data_AF-A0A961LS92-F1
#
_entry.id   AF-A0A961LS92-F1
#
_cell.length_a   1.000
_cell.length_b   1.000
_cell.length_c   1.000
_cell.angle_alpha   90.00
_cell.angle_beta   90.00
_cell.angle_gamma   90.00
#
_symmetry.space_group_name_H-M   'P 1'
#
loop_
_entity.id
_entity.type
_entity.pdbx_description
1 polymer ?
#
loop_
_entity_poly.entity_id
_entity_poly.type
_entity_poly.pdbx_seq_one_letter_code
_entity_poly.pdbx_strand_id
1 'polypeptide(L)'
;MQFKDQPRQEECAAARYLARDAEGLVIGGYRGWLGFAAERDIAMLDAIWSAFNRKLDANCARLAMSGLEKLIRQLGVCATCPLRFHCQGARHLCRDECLMLALISGLQNGEDETAYLSAGALTSNARAFEVLAAASEFAMAMKVGGKRLLPIQAESIRRIAQRGPKPQTTTLH
;
A
#
# COMPACT_ATOMS: atom_id res chain seq x y z
N MET A 1 44.68 12.91 13.41
CA MET A 1 43.38 13.56 13.15
C MET A 1 42.66 12.72 12.11
N GLN A 2 41.87 11.73 12.54
CA GLN A 2 41.22 10.77 11.64
C GLN A 2 39.91 11.37 11.13
N PHE A 3 39.78 11.48 9.82
CA PHE A 3 38.51 11.69 9.15
C PHE A 3 37.65 10.45 9.39
N LYS A 4 36.59 10.61 10.20
CA LYS A 4 35.50 9.63 10.23
C LYS A 4 34.71 9.81 8.94
N ASP A 5 35.06 9.01 7.92
CA ASP A 5 34.14 8.70 6.84
C ASP A 5 32.95 7.94 7.43
N GLN A 6 31.90 8.69 7.75
CA GLN A 6 30.62 8.13 8.13
C GLN A 6 29.94 7.69 6.83
N PRO A 7 29.60 6.41 6.63
CA PRO A 7 28.90 6.01 5.42
C PRO A 7 27.55 6.72 5.43
N ARG A 8 27.34 7.63 4.47
CA ARG A 8 26.01 8.13 4.15
C ARG A 8 25.19 6.88 3.81
N GLN A 9 24.31 6.45 4.70
CA GLN A 9 23.35 5.39 4.37
C GLN A 9 22.59 5.89 3.14
N GLU A 10 22.94 5.38 1.97
CA GLU A 10 22.19 5.60 0.75
C GLU A 10 20.80 5.03 1.00
N GLU A 11 19.88 5.91 1.34
CA GLU A 11 18.51 5.54 1.62
C GLU A 11 17.93 4.92 0.34
N CYS A 12 17.62 3.62 0.41
CA CYS A 12 17.10 2.84 -0.72
C CYS A 12 15.90 3.57 -1.35
N ALA A 13 15.75 3.51 -2.68
CA ALA A 13 14.70 4.23 -3.39
C ALA A 13 13.28 4.01 -2.81
N ALA A 14 12.99 2.81 -2.30
CA ALA A 14 11.73 2.51 -1.63
C ALA A 14 11.52 3.32 -0.35
N ALA A 15 12.57 3.49 0.46
CA ALA A 15 12.52 4.27 1.69
C ALA A 15 12.27 5.76 1.40
N ARG A 16 12.97 6.32 0.40
CA ARG A 16 12.74 7.69 -0.08
C ARG A 16 11.32 7.89 -0.62
N TYR A 17 10.77 6.89 -1.30
CA TYR A 17 9.40 6.92 -1.80
C TYR A 17 8.38 6.89 -0.65
N LEU A 18 8.59 6.00 0.33
CA LEU A 18 7.75 5.87 1.53
C LEU A 18 7.84 7.06 2.49
N ALA A 19 8.92 7.84 2.44
CA ALA A 19 9.06 9.07 3.23
C ALA A 19 8.06 10.17 2.82
N ARG A 20 7.40 10.04 1.66
CA ARG A 20 6.35 10.94 1.23
C ARG A 20 5.06 10.64 2.00
N ASP A 21 4.39 11.71 2.45
CA ASP A 21 3.19 11.61 3.28
C ASP A 21 2.10 10.69 2.70
N ALA A 22 1.79 10.81 1.40
CA ALA A 22 0.65 10.09 0.81
C ALA A 22 0.97 8.59 0.65
N GLU A 23 2.15 8.28 0.14
CA GLU A 23 2.66 6.92 -0.06
C GLU A 23 2.85 6.20 1.28
N GLY A 24 3.42 6.90 2.26
CA GLY A 24 3.60 6.40 3.63
C GLY A 24 2.27 6.11 4.33
N LEU A 25 1.24 6.96 4.14
CA LEU A 25 -0.09 6.71 4.68
C LEU A 25 -0.76 5.49 4.06
N VAL A 26 -0.68 5.30 2.74
CA VAL A 26 -1.26 4.12 2.07
C VAL A 26 -0.62 2.84 2.59
N ILE A 27 0.72 2.78 2.61
CA ILE A 27 1.43 1.57 3.03
C ILE A 27 1.36 1.34 4.54
N GLY A 28 1.48 2.40 5.34
CA GLY A 28 1.30 2.32 6.79
C GLY A 28 -0.10 1.85 7.16
N GLY A 29 -1.14 2.37 6.49
CA GLY A 29 -2.50 1.91 6.66
C GLY A 29 -2.68 0.43 6.26
N TYR A 30 -2.22 0.06 5.06
CA TYR A 30 -2.29 -1.31 4.55
C TYR A 30 -1.64 -2.33 5.49
N ARG A 31 -0.39 -2.06 5.90
CA ARG A 31 0.35 -2.93 6.84
C ARG A 31 -0.35 -3.04 8.19
N GLY A 32 -0.96 -1.96 8.67
CA GLY A 32 -1.52 -1.91 10.01
C GLY A 32 -2.85 -2.63 10.06
N TRP A 33 -3.66 -2.50 9.02
CA TRP A 33 -4.89 -3.25 8.88
C TRP A 33 -4.62 -4.75 8.74
N LEU A 34 -3.62 -5.15 7.95
CA LEU A 34 -3.26 -6.56 7.82
C LEU A 34 -2.61 -7.11 9.09
N GLY A 35 -1.77 -6.33 9.77
CA GLY A 35 -1.23 -6.68 11.09
C GLY A 35 -2.34 -6.88 12.12
N PHE A 36 -3.31 -5.95 12.20
CA PHE A 36 -4.49 -6.10 13.05
C PHE A 36 -5.31 -7.34 12.67
N ALA A 37 -5.52 -7.60 11.38
CA ALA A 37 -6.27 -8.77 10.94
C ALA A 37 -5.59 -10.09 11.35
N ALA A 38 -4.26 -10.12 11.37
CA ALA A 38 -3.46 -11.28 11.77
C ALA A 38 -3.38 -11.46 13.30
N GLU A 39 -3.10 -10.38 14.04
CA GLU A 39 -2.74 -10.45 15.46
C GLU A 39 -3.90 -10.04 16.40
N ARG A 40 -4.94 -9.39 15.86
CA ARG A 40 -6.06 -8.79 16.62
C ARG A 40 -5.66 -7.72 17.63
N ASP A 41 -4.50 -7.10 17.43
CA ASP A 41 -4.00 -6.02 18.28
C ASP A 41 -4.62 -4.66 17.89
N ILE A 42 -5.52 -4.16 18.74
CA ILE A 42 -6.22 -2.88 18.55
C ILE A 42 -5.24 -1.70 18.52
N ALA A 43 -4.08 -1.80 19.20
CA ALA A 43 -3.09 -0.73 19.20
C ALA A 43 -2.58 -0.40 17.78
N MET A 44 -2.60 -1.37 16.87
CA MET A 44 -2.28 -1.14 15.46
C MET A 44 -3.31 -0.24 14.78
N LEU A 45 -4.61 -0.40 15.06
CA LEU A 45 -5.65 0.46 14.51
C LEU A 45 -5.57 1.87 15.06
N ASP A 46 -5.29 2.03 16.36
CA ASP A 46 -5.09 3.34 16.98
C ASP A 46 -3.89 4.09 16.38
N ALA A 47 -2.81 3.37 16.07
CA ALA A 47 -1.64 3.94 15.41
C ALA A 47 -1.96 4.43 13.99
N ILE A 48 -2.73 3.66 13.21
CA ILE A 48 -3.18 4.07 11.86
C ILE A 48 -4.11 5.27 11.96
N TRP A 49 -5.10 5.22 12.86
CA TRP A 49 -6.03 6.33 13.10
C TRP A 49 -5.29 7.62 13.43
N SER A 50 -4.31 7.53 14.33
CA SER A 50 -3.46 8.66 14.71
C SER A 50 -2.62 9.17 13.53
N ALA A 51 -2.09 8.28 12.69
CA ALA A 51 -1.34 8.67 11.49
C ALA A 51 -2.23 9.42 10.48
N PHE A 52 -3.46 8.96 10.26
CA PHE A 52 -4.41 9.60 9.36
C PHE A 52 -4.81 10.99 9.90
N ASN A 53 -5.18 11.12 11.16
CA ASN A 53 -5.58 12.42 11.76
C ASN A 53 -4.45 13.45 11.81
N ARG A 54 -3.18 13.04 11.84
CA ARG A 54 -2.05 13.97 11.75
C ARG A 54 -1.88 14.58 10.37
N LYS A 55 -2.46 13.98 9.34
CA LYS A 55 -2.14 14.26 7.92
C LYS A 55 -3.35 14.61 7.08
N LEU A 56 -4.55 14.22 7.50
CA LEU A 56 -5.84 14.48 6.89
C LEU A 56 -6.71 15.26 7.88
N ASP A 57 -7.67 16.04 7.38
CA ASP A 57 -8.75 16.53 8.24
C ASP A 57 -9.60 15.36 8.76
N ALA A 58 -10.36 15.60 9.84
CA ALA A 58 -11.12 14.55 10.52
C ALA A 58 -12.13 13.82 9.62
N ASN A 59 -12.76 14.52 8.66
CA ASN A 59 -13.73 13.91 7.76
C ASN A 59 -13.02 13.00 6.75
N CYS A 60 -11.96 13.50 6.10
CA CYS A 60 -11.16 12.70 5.18
C CYS A 60 -10.47 11.53 5.90
N ALA A 61 -10.00 11.70 7.13
CA ALA A 61 -9.41 10.63 7.93
C ALA A 61 -10.41 9.50 8.19
N ARG A 62 -11.65 9.83 8.57
CA ARG A 62 -12.72 8.86 8.80
C ARG A 62 -13.10 8.11 7.52
N LEU A 63 -13.30 8.84 6.42
CA LEU A 63 -13.63 8.23 5.13
C LEU A 63 -12.49 7.35 4.61
N ALA A 64 -11.24 7.79 4.76
CA ALA A 64 -10.09 7.03 4.32
C ALA A 64 -9.91 5.75 5.15
N MET A 65 -10.16 5.78 6.46
CA MET A 65 -10.13 4.58 7.29
C MET A 65 -11.23 3.58 6.94
N SER A 66 -12.46 4.05 6.76
CA SER A 66 -13.58 3.19 6.36
C SER A 66 -13.38 2.61 4.96
N GLY A 67 -12.92 3.42 4.01
CA GLY A 67 -12.60 2.98 2.65
C GLY A 67 -11.47 1.96 2.63
N LEU A 68 -10.43 2.14 3.46
CA LEU A 68 -9.32 1.20 3.56
C LEU A 68 -9.77 -0.13 4.17
N GLU A 69 -10.58 -0.10 5.24
CA GLU A 69 -11.16 -1.32 5.81
C GLU A 69 -11.96 -2.09 4.76
N LYS A 70 -12.85 -1.40 4.03
CA LYS A 70 -13.66 -1.99 2.96
C LYS A 70 -12.80 -2.61 1.86
N LEU A 71 -11.74 -1.93 1.44
CA LEU A 71 -10.80 -2.46 0.47
C LEU A 71 -10.08 -3.72 0.99
N ILE A 72 -9.56 -3.70 2.22
CA ILE A 72 -8.89 -4.88 2.81
C ILE A 72 -9.85 -6.06 2.93
N ARG A 73 -11.09 -5.83 3.36
CA ARG A 73 -12.13 -6.86 3.40
C ARG A 73 -12.42 -7.43 2.02
N GLN A 74 -12.56 -6.58 1.00
CA GLN A 74 -12.80 -7.03 -0.38
C GLN A 74 -11.61 -7.84 -0.90
N LEU A 75 -10.37 -7.39 -0.67
CA LEU A 75 -9.18 -8.14 -1.03
C LEU A 75 -9.13 -9.49 -0.30
N GLY A 76 -9.52 -9.57 0.97
CA GLY A 76 -9.60 -10.83 1.70
C GLY A 76 -10.60 -11.84 1.12
N VAL A 77 -11.66 -11.37 0.45
CA VAL A 77 -12.65 -12.23 -0.24
C VAL A 77 -12.15 -12.64 -1.64
N CYS A 78 -11.45 -11.74 -2.34
CA CYS A 78 -11.08 -11.93 -3.74
C CYS A 78 -9.67 -12.47 -3.97
N ALA A 79 -8.77 -12.37 -3.00
CA ALA A 79 -7.37 -12.72 -3.18
C ALA A 79 -7.20 -14.23 -3.33
N THR A 80 -6.48 -14.64 -4.38
CA THR A 80 -6.17 -16.05 -4.65
C THR A 80 -5.08 -16.59 -3.72
N CYS A 81 -4.39 -15.70 -3.01
CA CYS A 81 -3.33 -16.03 -2.05
C CYS A 81 -3.36 -15.05 -0.86
N PRO A 82 -2.77 -15.40 0.29
CA PRO A 82 -2.62 -14.46 1.40
C PRO A 82 -1.90 -13.19 0.94
N LEU A 83 -2.48 -12.03 1.25
CA LEU A 83 -1.89 -10.73 0.94
C LEU A 83 -0.55 -10.59 1.66
N ARG A 84 0.51 -10.28 0.91
CA ARG A 84 1.83 -10.07 1.50
C ARG A 84 2.00 -8.62 1.93
N PHE A 85 2.73 -8.45 3.01
CA PHE A 85 3.11 -7.15 3.56
C PHE A 85 4.38 -7.31 4.40
N HIS A 86 5.15 -6.25 4.51
CA HIS A 86 6.22 -6.16 5.50
C HIS A 86 5.67 -5.63 6.83
N CYS A 87 6.40 -5.86 7.91
CA CYS A 87 6.07 -5.31 9.22
C CYS A 87 5.99 -3.78 9.19
N GLN A 88 5.27 -3.22 10.16
CA GLN A 88 5.18 -1.77 10.32
C GLN A 88 6.56 -1.11 10.41
N GLY A 89 6.71 0.07 9.78
CA GLY A 89 7.96 0.82 9.74
C GLY A 89 9.05 0.27 8.81
N ALA A 90 8.84 -0.87 8.13
CA ALA A 90 9.81 -1.40 7.17
C ALA A 90 10.06 -0.41 6.01
N ARG A 91 11.34 -0.30 5.61
CA ARG A 91 11.81 0.64 4.57
C ARG A 91 11.80 0.08 3.14
N HIS A 92 11.31 -1.14 2.98
CA HIS A 92 11.21 -1.85 1.70
C HIS A 92 9.76 -2.05 1.29
N LEU A 93 9.55 -2.34 0.01
CA LEU A 93 8.23 -2.66 -0.54
C LEU A 93 8.25 -4.09 -1.08
N CYS A 94 7.24 -4.88 -0.70
CA CYS A 94 6.97 -6.15 -1.34
C CYS A 94 6.15 -5.95 -2.62
N ARG A 95 5.95 -7.03 -3.40
CA ARG A 95 5.15 -6.97 -4.64
C ARG A 95 3.74 -6.43 -4.40
N ASP A 96 3.04 -6.93 -3.40
CA ASP A 96 1.63 -6.61 -3.20
C ASP A 96 1.46 -5.19 -2.64
N GLU A 97 2.44 -4.70 -1.88
CA GLU A 97 2.52 -3.29 -1.47
C GLU A 97 2.74 -2.35 -2.67
N CYS A 98 3.59 -2.72 -3.63
CA CYS A 98 3.72 -1.96 -4.87
C CYS A 98 2.42 -1.93 -5.68
N LEU A 99 1.70 -3.06 -5.76
CA LEU A 99 0.41 -3.13 -6.45
C LEU A 99 -0.66 -2.30 -5.73
N MET A 100 -0.67 -2.29 -4.39
CA MET A 100 -1.56 -1.44 -3.60
C MET A 100 -1.31 0.04 -3.88
N LEU A 101 -0.06 0.49 -3.89
CA LEU A 101 0.31 1.86 -4.25
C LEU A 101 -0.15 2.22 -5.66
N ALA A 102 0.05 1.31 -6.62
CA ALA A 102 -0.32 1.51 -8.01
C ALA A 102 -1.84 1.57 -8.23
N LEU A 103 -2.60 0.73 -7.53
CA LEU A 103 -4.06 0.75 -7.53
C LEU A 103 -4.58 2.13 -7.08
N ILE A 104 -4.10 2.61 -5.93
CA ILE A 104 -4.52 3.90 -5.38
C ILE A 104 -4.04 5.05 -6.26
N SER A 105 -2.79 5.03 -6.70
CA SER A 105 -2.25 6.03 -7.64
C SER A 105 -3.07 6.12 -8.92
N GLY A 106 -3.40 4.98 -9.53
CA GLY A 106 -4.14 4.92 -10.79
C GLY A 106 -5.53 5.54 -10.64
N LEU A 107 -6.27 5.16 -9.59
CA LEU A 107 -7.57 5.73 -9.26
C LEU A 107 -7.50 7.25 -8.99
N GLN A 108 -6.44 7.72 -8.32
CA GLN A 108 -6.29 9.15 -8.04
C GLN A 108 -5.93 9.99 -9.27
N ASN A 109 -5.16 9.43 -10.20
CA ASN A 109 -4.61 10.14 -11.34
C ASN A 109 -5.35 9.89 -12.66
N GLY A 110 -6.39 9.04 -12.66
CA GLY A 110 -7.13 8.70 -13.88
C GLY A 110 -6.37 7.76 -14.81
N GLU A 111 -5.44 6.98 -14.26
CA GLU A 111 -4.70 5.95 -14.99
C GLU A 111 -5.42 4.61 -14.83
N ASP A 112 -6.55 4.46 -15.53
CA ASP A 112 -7.45 3.30 -15.40
C ASP A 112 -6.75 1.97 -15.69
N GLU A 113 -5.83 1.96 -16.66
CA GLU A 113 -5.04 0.76 -16.98
C GLU A 113 -4.14 0.34 -15.81
N THR A 114 -3.43 1.29 -15.19
CA THR A 114 -2.60 1.05 -14.00
C THR A 114 -3.45 0.47 -12.87
N ALA A 115 -4.61 1.09 -12.60
CA ALA A 115 -5.51 0.64 -11.55
C ALA A 115 -6.02 -0.79 -11.81
N TYR A 116 -6.49 -1.06 -13.04
CA TYR A 116 -7.03 -2.36 -13.44
C TYR A 116 -5.97 -3.47 -13.37
N LEU A 117 -4.77 -3.24 -13.93
CA LEU A 117 -3.67 -4.21 -13.87
C LEU A 117 -3.27 -4.52 -12.42
N SER A 118 -3.24 -3.51 -11.56
CA SER A 118 -2.90 -3.68 -10.15
C SER A 118 -3.94 -4.51 -9.40
N ALA A 119 -5.22 -4.20 -9.59
CA ALA A 119 -6.34 -4.94 -8.99
C ALA A 119 -6.36 -6.41 -9.46
N GLY A 120 -6.17 -6.66 -10.76
CA GLY A 120 -6.08 -8.00 -11.31
C GLY A 120 -4.89 -8.79 -10.76
N ALA A 121 -3.74 -8.15 -10.58
CA ALA A 121 -2.53 -8.77 -10.05
C ALA A 121 -2.55 -9.03 -8.53
N LEU A 122 -3.39 -8.31 -7.78
CA LEU A 122 -3.69 -8.56 -6.36
C LEU A 122 -4.73 -9.68 -6.16
N THR A 123 -5.58 -9.90 -7.17
CA THR A 123 -6.68 -10.86 -7.11
C THR A 123 -6.71 -11.73 -8.36
N SER A 124 -7.72 -11.58 -9.21
CA SER A 124 -7.82 -12.12 -10.56
C SER A 124 -8.50 -11.08 -11.45
N ASN A 125 -8.28 -11.16 -12.77
CA ASN A 125 -8.94 -10.23 -13.71
C ASN A 125 -10.47 -10.25 -13.59
N ALA A 126 -11.06 -11.40 -13.26
CA ALA A 126 -12.51 -11.53 -13.07
C ALA A 126 -13.05 -10.74 -11.85
N ARG A 127 -12.19 -10.46 -10.86
CA ARG A 127 -12.55 -9.73 -9.63
C ARG A 127 -11.99 -8.31 -9.58
N ALA A 128 -11.23 -7.89 -10.60
CA ALA A 128 -10.56 -6.60 -10.61
C ALA A 128 -11.54 -5.41 -10.42
N PHE A 129 -12.73 -5.45 -11.03
CA PHE A 129 -13.73 -4.40 -10.89
C PHE A 129 -14.28 -4.26 -9.46
N GLU A 130 -14.45 -5.37 -8.74
CA GLU A 130 -14.91 -5.34 -7.35
C GLU A 130 -13.88 -4.64 -6.44
N VAL A 131 -12.59 -4.94 -6.67
CA VAL A 131 -11.48 -4.30 -5.96
C VAL A 131 -11.36 -2.83 -6.32
N LEU A 132 -11.51 -2.46 -7.60
CA LEU A 132 -11.50 -1.07 -8.04
C LEU A 132 -12.61 -0.25 -7.36
N ALA A 133 -13.83 -0.80 -7.32
CA ALA A 133 -14.96 -0.16 -6.67
C ALA A 133 -14.72 0.01 -5.16
N ALA A 134 -14.19 -1.03 -4.49
CA ALA A 134 -13.87 -0.96 -3.07
C ALA A 134 -12.74 0.05 -2.77
N ALA A 135 -11.72 0.11 -3.63
CA ALA A 135 -10.58 1.01 -3.48
C ALA A 135 -10.89 2.48 -3.76
N SER A 136 -11.93 2.75 -4.56
CA SER A 136 -12.28 4.10 -5.01
C SER A 136 -12.57 5.05 -3.85
N GLU A 137 -13.27 4.57 -2.82
CA GLU A 137 -13.61 5.37 -1.64
C GLU A 137 -12.35 5.81 -0.86
N PHE A 138 -11.41 4.90 -0.64
CA PHE A 138 -10.13 5.22 -0.01
C PHE A 138 -9.29 6.18 -0.88
N ALA A 139 -9.18 5.89 -2.17
CA ALA A 139 -8.41 6.70 -3.12
C ALA A 139 -8.92 8.13 -3.18
N MET A 140 -10.25 8.32 -3.24
CA MET A 140 -10.87 9.65 -3.26
C MET A 140 -10.76 10.36 -1.92
N ALA A 141 -10.96 9.69 -0.79
CA ALA A 141 -10.79 10.31 0.53
C ALA A 141 -9.37 10.85 0.72
N MET A 142 -8.36 10.06 0.33
CA MET A 142 -6.96 10.49 0.32
C MET A 142 -6.72 11.69 -0.61
N LYS A 143 -7.27 11.65 -1.83
CA LYS A 143 -7.11 12.71 -2.84
C LYS A 143 -7.76 14.04 -2.40
N VAL A 144 -8.99 13.99 -1.89
CA VAL A 144 -9.72 15.15 -1.39
C VAL A 144 -9.02 15.74 -0.17
N GLY A 145 -8.49 14.90 0.72
CA GLY A 145 -7.66 15.33 1.85
C GLY A 145 -6.25 15.81 1.48
N GLY A 146 -5.95 16.07 0.20
CA GLY A 146 -4.67 16.60 -0.26
C GLY A 146 -3.52 15.59 -0.28
N LYS A 147 -3.80 14.29 -0.13
CA LYS A 147 -2.82 13.20 -0.15
C LYS A 147 -2.92 12.41 -1.46
N ARG A 148 -2.41 13.04 -2.52
CA ARG A 148 -2.30 12.42 -3.84
C ARG A 148 -0.93 11.73 -3.99
N LEU A 149 -0.95 10.47 -4.44
CA LEU A 149 0.23 9.67 -4.74
C LEU A 149 0.88 10.14 -6.05
N LEU A 150 2.19 9.98 -6.15
CA LEU A 150 2.87 10.09 -7.43
C LEU A 150 2.33 9.06 -8.43
N PRO A 151 2.13 9.43 -9.71
CA PRO A 151 1.69 8.50 -10.74
C PRO A 151 2.66 7.32 -10.91
N ILE A 152 2.11 6.12 -11.10
CA ILE A 152 2.87 4.90 -11.34
C ILE A 152 2.44 4.33 -12.69
N GLN A 153 3.38 4.24 -13.62
CA GLN A 153 3.08 3.85 -15.00
C GLN A 153 2.69 2.38 -15.12
N ALA A 154 1.72 2.08 -15.98
CA ALA A 154 1.23 0.71 -16.25
C ALA A 154 2.36 -0.27 -16.61
N GLU A 155 3.38 0.20 -17.35
CA GLU A 155 4.56 -0.60 -17.71
C GLU A 155 5.34 -1.08 -16.47
N SER A 156 5.46 -0.26 -15.43
CA SER A 156 6.06 -0.69 -14.16
C SER A 156 5.25 -1.82 -13.52
N ILE A 157 3.92 -1.77 -13.62
CA ILE A 157 3.02 -2.77 -13.06
C ILE A 157 3.07 -4.08 -13.82
N ARG A 158 3.14 -4.03 -15.16
CA ARG A 158 3.34 -5.24 -15.98
C ARG A 158 4.58 -6.00 -15.56
N ARG A 159 5.71 -5.30 -15.33
CA ARG A 159 6.96 -5.90 -14.84
C ARG A 159 6.83 -6.51 -13.44
N ILE A 160 6.13 -5.84 -12.53
CA ILE A 160 5.90 -6.32 -11.16
C ILE A 160 4.96 -7.53 -11.16
N ALA A 161 3.94 -7.53 -12.01
CA ALA A 161 2.97 -8.61 -12.13
C ALA A 161 3.61 -9.87 -12.74
N GLN A 162 4.49 -9.71 -13.74
CA GLN A 162 5.24 -10.79 -14.39
C GLN A 162 6.29 -11.44 -13.48
N ARG A 163 6.83 -10.69 -12.52
CA ARG A 163 7.65 -11.25 -11.43
C ARG A 163 6.71 -11.99 -10.49
N GLY A 164 6.37 -13.23 -10.84
CA GLY A 164 5.63 -14.15 -9.97
C GLY A 164 6.28 -14.27 -8.59
N PRO A 165 5.56 -14.75 -7.57
CA PRO A 165 6.13 -14.95 -6.24
C PRO A 165 7.37 -15.86 -6.35
N LYS A 166 8.55 -15.33 -5.99
CA LYS A 166 9.71 -16.20 -5.78
C LYS A 166 9.39 -17.13 -4.60
N PRO A 167 9.61 -18.45 -4.71
CA PRO A 167 9.55 -19.32 -3.55
C PRO A 167 10.58 -18.81 -2.53
N GLN A 168 10.13 -18.53 -1.31
CA GLN A 168 11.03 -18.20 -0.22
C GLN A 168 11.70 -19.51 0.20
N THR A 169 12.98 -19.67 -0.12
CA THR A 169 13.82 -20.72 0.46
C THR A 169 14.04 -20.36 1.92
N THR A 170 13.17 -20.85 2.81
CA THR A 170 13.45 -20.86 4.24
C THR A 170 14.50 -21.93 4.48
N THR A 171 15.78 -21.56 4.39
CA THR A 171 16.84 -22.39 4.97
C THR A 171 16.84 -22.13 6.46
N LEU A 172 16.17 -23.01 7.21
CA LEU A 172 16.38 -23.13 8.64
C LEU A 172 17.80 -23.67 8.86
N HIS A 173 18.65 -22.88 9.51
CA HIS A 173 19.84 -23.34 10.21
C HIS A 173 19.58 -23.27 11.71
#